data_AF-A0A7W8WPL2-F1
#
_entry.id   AF-A0A7W8WPL2-F1
#
_cell.length_a   1.000
_cell.length_b   1.000
_cell.length_c   1.000
_cell.angle_alpha   90.00
_cell.angle_beta   90.00
_cell.angle_gamma   90.00
#
_symmetry.space_group_name_H-M   'P 1'
#
loop_
_entity.id
_entity.type
_entity.pdbx_description
1 polymer ?
#
loop_
_entity_poly.entity_id
_entity_poly.type
_entity_poly.pdbx_seq_one_letter_code
_entity_poly.pdbx_strand_id
1 'polypeptide(L)'
;MESARVYCEACGTGWSEADRLVALQSARWHQTKPFDCCGARHVPLDDYANAWHEHDGEAAVDTVWDWWHDAQNHRYGVYRAKCPTCGAWAVNNTHAGFRASKLYSPWTRDRPPEIAQKWLAAQGDEEKLQAWWNTQMGLPYRAHTGRRVQAEVLAARGEMWAAAVPEGVAVVTVGVDVQDYRVELEVVGWGRNEESWSLDYHIIEGEFSDAGTQALVDAYLKRSWHRADGRPFEIAAACIDSGGHHTQAVYEFCKARIGRRIWAIKGESARGGERNPVWPSKRPTSRTKKTYRPIILGVNAAKDAIRQRLLLDAPKPGYMHFPPTATSAITRSSRPNGSLSGSRAASAFASGNCHRDGLTKRLTAGSMHTVHCAGCCSSACN
;
A
#
# COMPACT_ATOMS: atom_id res chain seq x y z
N MET A 1 -25.05 -9.69 27.00
CA MET A 1 -24.87 -10.26 25.65
C MET A 1 -25.01 -9.13 24.67
N GLU A 2 -23.92 -8.71 24.03
CA GLU A 2 -24.00 -7.75 22.93
C GLU A 2 -24.58 -8.47 21.72
N SER A 3 -25.67 -7.94 21.14
CA SER A 3 -26.32 -8.49 19.96
C SER A 3 -26.15 -7.54 18.79
N ALA A 4 -25.81 -8.05 17.61
CA ALA A 4 -25.86 -7.30 16.36
C ALA A 4 -26.83 -7.97 15.38
N ARG A 5 -27.56 -7.15 14.62
CA ARG A 5 -28.58 -7.58 13.65
C ARG A 5 -28.46 -6.76 12.37
N VAL A 6 -28.91 -7.33 11.26
CA VAL A 6 -29.09 -6.60 9.99
C VAL A 6 -30.48 -5.96 10.04
N TYR A 7 -30.61 -4.73 9.53
CA TYR A 7 -31.88 -4.03 9.44
C TYR A 7 -32.22 -3.76 7.99
N CYS A 8 -33.49 -3.94 7.62
CA CYS A 8 -33.99 -3.54 6.31
C CYS A 8 -33.94 -2.02 6.18
N GLU A 9 -33.34 -1.51 5.08
CA GLU A 9 -33.25 -0.06 4.84
C GLU A 9 -34.62 0.57 4.51
N ALA A 10 -35.56 -0.20 3.96
CA ALA A 10 -36.89 0.29 3.57
C ALA A 10 -37.86 0.37 4.74
N CYS A 11 -38.01 -0.71 5.52
CA CYS A 11 -39.01 -0.79 6.61
C CYS A 11 -38.41 -0.72 8.02
N GLY A 12 -37.08 -0.76 8.16
CA GLY A 12 -36.41 -0.71 9.47
C GLY A 12 -36.54 -1.99 10.30
N THR A 13 -37.12 -3.07 9.77
CA THR A 13 -37.25 -4.34 10.49
C THR A 13 -35.89 -5.02 10.65
N GLY A 14 -35.56 -5.40 11.88
CA GLY A 14 -34.34 -6.13 12.22
C GLY A 14 -34.48 -7.62 11.95
N TRP A 15 -33.57 -8.17 11.15
CA TRP A 15 -33.55 -9.58 10.76
C TRP A 15 -32.87 -10.45 11.83
N SER A 16 -33.47 -11.61 12.11
CA SER A 16 -32.79 -12.68 12.82
C SER A 16 -31.74 -13.37 11.91
N GLU A 17 -30.89 -14.20 12.50
CA GLU A 17 -29.96 -15.01 11.72
C GLU A 17 -30.69 -16.00 10.80
N ALA A 18 -31.84 -16.52 11.22
CA ALA A 18 -32.66 -17.40 10.38
C ALA A 18 -33.21 -16.62 9.16
N ASP A 19 -33.74 -15.41 9.38
CA ASP A 19 -34.25 -14.55 8.31
C ASP A 19 -33.14 -14.19 7.31
N ARG A 20 -31.93 -13.88 7.81
CA ARG A 20 -30.75 -13.64 6.98
C ARG A 20 -30.42 -14.85 6.11
N LEU A 21 -30.37 -16.05 6.68
CA LEU A 21 -30.04 -17.27 5.95
C LEU A 21 -31.10 -17.61 4.89
N VAL A 22 -32.38 -17.36 5.17
CA VAL A 22 -33.45 -17.49 4.18
C VAL A 22 -33.28 -16.47 3.05
N ALA A 23 -33.00 -15.20 3.37
CA ALA A 23 -32.78 -14.15 2.39
C ALA A 23 -31.57 -14.43 1.46
N LEU A 24 -30.52 -15.11 1.95
CA LEU A 24 -29.38 -15.47 1.11
C LEU A 24 -29.73 -16.46 -0.01
N GLN A 25 -30.81 -17.25 0.14
CA GLN A 25 -31.25 -18.19 -0.90
C GLN A 25 -31.85 -17.46 -2.12
N SER A 26 -32.39 -16.26 -1.91
CA SER A 26 -32.97 -15.42 -2.97
C SER A 26 -32.01 -14.35 -3.47
N ALA A 27 -30.78 -14.27 -2.95
CA ALA A 27 -29.80 -13.29 -3.39
C ALA A 27 -29.54 -13.37 -4.90
N ARG A 28 -29.43 -12.21 -5.55
CA ARG A 28 -29.16 -12.06 -6.99
C ARG A 28 -28.04 -11.05 -7.21
N TRP A 29 -27.21 -11.32 -8.21
CA TRP A 29 -26.10 -10.44 -8.59
C TRP A 29 -26.54 -9.49 -9.69
N HIS A 30 -26.20 -8.21 -9.53
CA HIS A 30 -26.48 -7.15 -10.52
C HIS A 30 -25.18 -6.52 -10.98
N GLN A 31 -25.04 -6.30 -12.29
CA GLN A 31 -23.89 -5.62 -12.87
C GLN A 31 -23.88 -4.15 -12.49
N THR A 32 -22.85 -3.69 -11.78
CA THR A 32 -22.71 -2.30 -11.33
C THR A 32 -21.67 -1.49 -12.10
N LYS A 33 -20.96 -2.12 -13.04
CA LYS A 33 -19.91 -1.46 -13.84
C LYS A 33 -20.54 -0.38 -14.75
N PRO A 34 -20.11 0.89 -14.66
CA PRO A 34 -20.53 1.93 -15.58
C PRO A 34 -20.11 1.63 -17.02
N PHE A 35 -20.89 2.13 -17.98
CA PHE A 35 -20.62 1.93 -19.40
C PHE A 35 -21.10 3.11 -20.25
N ASP A 36 -20.47 3.31 -21.40
CA ASP A 36 -20.87 4.32 -22.37
C ASP A 36 -21.65 3.65 -23.50
N CYS A 37 -22.85 4.15 -23.80
CA CYS A 37 -23.70 3.65 -24.89
C CYS A 37 -24.66 4.75 -25.37
N CYS A 38 -24.94 4.78 -26.67
CA CYS A 38 -25.82 5.78 -27.31
C CYS A 38 -25.44 7.25 -27.00
N GLY A 39 -24.15 7.54 -26.83
CA GLY A 39 -23.67 8.90 -26.53
C GLY A 39 -23.84 9.35 -25.08
N ALA A 40 -24.27 8.46 -24.17
CA ALA A 40 -24.41 8.75 -22.75
C ALA A 40 -23.62 7.75 -21.89
N ARG A 41 -23.21 8.20 -20.71
CA ARG A 41 -22.58 7.37 -19.68
C ARG A 41 -23.66 6.90 -18.71
N HIS A 42 -23.81 5.58 -18.60
CA HIS A 42 -24.79 4.93 -17.74
C HIS A 42 -24.10 4.41 -16.48
N VAL A 43 -24.69 4.68 -15.32
CA VAL A 43 -24.20 4.22 -14.01
C VAL A 43 -25.33 3.40 -13.38
N PRO A 44 -25.30 2.05 -13.48
CA PRO A 44 -26.47 1.23 -13.19
C PRO A 44 -27.10 1.42 -11.81
N LEU A 45 -26.29 1.74 -10.78
CA LEU A 45 -26.81 2.00 -9.44
C LEU A 45 -27.54 3.34 -9.34
N ASP A 46 -27.08 4.37 -10.06
CA ASP A 46 -27.74 5.67 -10.13
C ASP A 46 -29.03 5.55 -10.96
N ASP A 47 -28.96 4.83 -12.09
CA ASP A 47 -30.12 4.55 -12.95
C ASP A 47 -31.21 3.81 -12.16
N TYR A 48 -30.83 2.85 -11.30
CA TYR A 48 -31.77 2.14 -10.43
C TYR A 48 -32.34 3.01 -9.34
N ALA A 49 -31.52 3.84 -8.68
CA ALA A 49 -32.03 4.76 -7.66
C ALA A 49 -33.09 5.70 -8.26
N ASN A 50 -32.86 6.21 -9.48
CA ASN A 50 -33.83 7.03 -10.20
C ASN A 50 -35.11 6.23 -10.52
N ALA A 51 -34.98 5.04 -11.11
CA ALA A 51 -36.12 4.18 -11.44
C ALA A 51 -36.92 3.76 -10.19
N TRP A 52 -36.26 3.54 -9.06
CA TRP A 52 -36.90 3.23 -7.78
C TRP A 52 -37.77 4.37 -7.29
N HIS A 53 -37.29 5.61 -7.40
CA HIS A 53 -38.05 6.81 -7.02
C HIS A 53 -39.21 7.11 -7.98
N GLU A 54 -39.08 6.78 -9.27
CA GLU A 54 -40.10 7.04 -10.28
C GLU A 54 -41.24 5.99 -10.29
N HIS A 55 -40.96 4.74 -9.90
CA HIS A 55 -41.89 3.61 -10.05
C HIS A 55 -42.29 2.92 -8.74
N ASP A 56 -42.10 3.57 -7.59
CA ASP A 56 -42.41 3.01 -6.26
C ASP A 56 -41.83 1.58 -6.04
N GLY A 57 -40.66 1.35 -6.64
CA GLY A 57 -39.81 0.17 -6.45
C GLY A 57 -40.17 -1.12 -7.23
N GLU A 58 -41.39 -1.30 -7.72
CA GLU A 58 -41.84 -2.62 -8.22
C GLU A 58 -41.21 -3.01 -9.57
N ALA A 59 -40.90 -2.05 -10.44
CA ALA A 59 -40.33 -2.28 -11.77
C ALA A 59 -38.87 -1.80 -11.94
N ALA A 60 -38.25 -1.26 -10.89
CA ALA A 60 -36.97 -0.57 -10.99
C ALA A 60 -35.81 -1.50 -11.41
N VAL A 61 -35.84 -2.76 -10.98
CA VAL A 61 -34.84 -3.76 -11.38
C VAL A 61 -34.93 -4.06 -12.86
N ASP A 62 -36.14 -4.39 -13.35
CA ASP A 62 -36.36 -4.78 -14.75
C ASP A 62 -36.22 -3.61 -15.73
N THR A 63 -36.30 -2.38 -15.21
CA THR A 63 -36.01 -1.16 -15.99
C THR A 63 -34.52 -1.07 -16.34
N VAL A 64 -33.64 -1.40 -15.40
CA VAL A 64 -32.19 -1.19 -15.54
C VAL A 64 -31.45 -2.46 -15.98
N TRP A 65 -31.89 -3.63 -15.54
CA TRP A 65 -31.22 -4.89 -15.81
C TRP A 65 -32.13 -5.92 -16.48
N ASP A 66 -31.51 -6.79 -17.27
CA ASP A 66 -32.12 -8.04 -17.74
C ASP A 66 -31.44 -9.24 -17.10
N TRP A 67 -32.19 -10.30 -16.83
CA TRP A 67 -31.63 -11.56 -16.38
C TRP A 67 -30.85 -12.24 -17.52
N TRP A 68 -29.58 -12.53 -17.27
CA TRP A 68 -28.77 -13.37 -18.13
C TRP A 68 -28.29 -14.59 -17.36
N HIS A 69 -28.27 -15.75 -18.02
CA HIS A 69 -27.66 -16.96 -17.50
C HIS A 69 -26.91 -17.68 -18.62
N ASP A 70 -25.89 -18.45 -18.25
CA ASP A 70 -25.20 -19.30 -19.20
C ASP A 70 -26.11 -20.42 -19.68
N ALA A 71 -26.50 -20.37 -20.95
CA ALA A 71 -27.36 -21.37 -21.57
C ALA A 71 -26.67 -22.73 -21.76
N GLN A 72 -25.33 -22.80 -21.67
CA GLN A 72 -24.59 -24.05 -21.90
C GLN A 72 -24.38 -24.84 -20.62
N ASN A 73 -23.92 -24.20 -19.55
CA ASN A 73 -23.61 -24.90 -18.30
C ASN A 73 -24.58 -24.59 -17.16
N HIS A 74 -25.45 -23.57 -17.30
CA HIS A 74 -26.37 -23.09 -16.26
C HIS A 74 -25.70 -22.83 -14.89
N ARG A 75 -24.37 -22.64 -14.88
CA ARG A 75 -23.58 -22.52 -13.65
C ARG A 75 -23.59 -21.11 -13.07
N TYR A 76 -23.91 -20.11 -13.87
CA TYR A 76 -23.84 -18.71 -13.49
C TYR A 76 -25.00 -17.92 -14.11
N GLY A 77 -25.61 -17.07 -13.29
CA GLY A 77 -26.68 -16.15 -13.65
C GLY A 77 -26.48 -14.80 -12.98
N VAL A 78 -26.67 -13.73 -13.74
CA VAL A 78 -26.43 -12.35 -13.30
C VAL A 78 -27.35 -11.41 -14.07
N TYR A 79 -27.86 -10.40 -13.37
CA TYR A 79 -28.57 -9.29 -13.98
C TYR A 79 -27.57 -8.38 -14.70
N ARG A 80 -27.73 -8.23 -16.01
CA ARG A 80 -26.87 -7.41 -16.88
C ARG A 80 -27.55 -6.09 -17.19
N ALA A 81 -26.82 -5.00 -17.01
CA ALA A 81 -27.38 -3.67 -17.23
C ALA A 81 -27.57 -3.45 -18.73
N LYS A 82 -28.76 -3.00 -19.13
CA LYS A 82 -29.10 -2.66 -20.51
C LYS A 82 -29.05 -1.16 -20.73
N CYS A 83 -28.69 -0.75 -21.94
CA CYS A 83 -28.83 0.65 -22.33
C CYS A 83 -30.34 0.98 -22.44
N PRO A 84 -30.84 2.04 -21.77
CA PRO A 84 -32.25 2.41 -21.83
C PRO A 84 -32.71 2.82 -23.24
N THR A 85 -31.78 3.28 -24.10
CA THR A 85 -32.10 3.75 -25.45
C THR A 85 -32.15 2.62 -26.50
N CYS A 86 -31.19 1.70 -26.47
CA CYS A 86 -31.07 0.66 -27.51
C CYS A 86 -31.22 -0.78 -27.00
N GLY A 87 -31.37 -0.98 -25.69
CA GLY A 87 -31.49 -2.31 -25.06
C GLY A 87 -30.21 -3.14 -25.05
N ALA A 88 -29.10 -2.66 -25.60
CA ALA A 88 -27.88 -3.45 -25.70
C ALA A 88 -27.15 -3.59 -24.34
N TRP A 89 -26.53 -4.75 -24.13
CA TRP A 89 -25.59 -4.97 -23.01
C TRP A 89 -24.18 -4.55 -23.42
N ALA A 90 -23.83 -3.28 -23.16
CA ALA A 90 -22.55 -2.70 -23.59
C ALA A 90 -21.30 -3.26 -22.87
N VAL A 91 -21.47 -3.84 -21.68
CA VAL A 91 -20.37 -4.44 -20.92
C VAL A 91 -20.22 -5.91 -21.29
N ASN A 92 -19.06 -6.30 -21.81
CA ASN A 92 -18.73 -7.71 -22.08
C ASN A 92 -18.71 -8.54 -20.77
N ASN A 93 -19.24 -9.77 -20.82
CA ASN A 93 -19.35 -10.69 -19.70
C ASN A 93 -18.44 -11.94 -19.82
N THR A 94 -17.37 -11.89 -20.62
CA THR A 94 -16.37 -12.98 -20.71
C THR A 94 -15.71 -13.29 -19.37
N HIS A 95 -15.48 -12.27 -18.54
CA HIS A 95 -15.02 -12.42 -17.16
C HIS A 95 -15.85 -11.53 -16.23
N ALA A 96 -16.54 -12.13 -15.26
CA ALA A 96 -17.34 -11.43 -14.26
C ALA A 96 -16.60 -11.41 -12.91
N GLY A 97 -16.43 -10.21 -12.34
CA GLY A 97 -15.96 -10.03 -10.97
C GLY A 97 -17.13 -9.74 -10.03
N PHE A 98 -17.11 -10.33 -8.83
CA PHE A 98 -18.13 -10.14 -7.82
C PHE A 98 -17.55 -9.48 -6.57
N ARG A 99 -18.34 -8.64 -5.92
CA ARG A 99 -17.99 -7.99 -4.65
C ARG A 99 -18.99 -8.44 -3.58
N ALA A 100 -18.53 -9.24 -2.64
CA ALA A 100 -19.34 -9.78 -1.56
C ALA A 100 -18.69 -9.49 -0.20
N SER A 101 -19.48 -8.99 0.75
CA SER A 101 -19.06 -8.95 2.15
C SER A 101 -19.28 -10.32 2.81
N LYS A 102 -18.66 -10.52 3.99
CA LYS A 102 -18.93 -11.67 4.85
C LYS A 102 -20.37 -11.71 5.39
N LEU A 103 -21.15 -10.64 5.26
CA LEU A 103 -22.59 -10.68 5.56
C LEU A 103 -23.36 -11.63 4.62
N TYR A 104 -22.79 -11.99 3.47
CA TYR A 104 -23.34 -13.00 2.57
C TYR A 104 -22.87 -14.44 2.88
N SER A 105 -22.04 -14.61 3.91
CA SER A 105 -21.50 -15.90 4.32
C SER A 105 -22.54 -16.68 5.13
N PRO A 106 -22.83 -17.96 4.81
CA PRO A 106 -23.70 -18.81 5.63
C PRO A 106 -22.99 -19.37 6.88
N TRP A 107 -21.70 -19.04 7.08
CA TRP A 107 -20.89 -19.63 8.14
C TRP A 107 -21.13 -18.96 9.50
N THR A 108 -21.17 -19.77 10.57
CA THR A 108 -21.44 -19.30 11.93
C THR A 108 -20.44 -18.27 12.47
N ARG A 109 -19.18 -18.30 11.99
CA ARG A 109 -18.10 -17.35 12.33
C ARG A 109 -18.22 -15.99 11.64
N ASP A 110 -19.16 -15.86 10.71
CA ASP A 110 -19.42 -14.65 9.94
C ASP A 110 -20.85 -14.11 10.22
N ARG A 111 -21.47 -14.53 11.33
CA ARG A 111 -22.75 -13.97 11.78
C ARG A 111 -22.57 -12.48 12.16
N PRO A 112 -23.63 -11.65 12.06
CA PRO A 112 -23.51 -10.22 12.34
C PRO A 112 -22.85 -9.86 13.69
N PRO A 113 -23.11 -10.57 14.82
CA PRO A 113 -22.40 -10.31 16.08
C PRO A 113 -20.88 -10.53 16.00
N GLU A 114 -20.42 -11.56 15.29
CA GLU A 114 -18.99 -11.86 15.12
C GLU A 114 -18.29 -10.80 14.25
N ILE A 115 -18.96 -10.33 13.20
CA ILE A 115 -18.46 -9.25 12.34
C ILE A 115 -18.39 -7.93 13.12
N ALA A 116 -19.41 -7.63 13.93
CA ALA A 116 -19.44 -6.45 14.79
C ALA A 116 -18.35 -6.49 15.86
N GLN A 117 -18.09 -7.64 16.47
CA GLN A 117 -17.00 -7.79 17.44
C GLN A 117 -15.63 -7.50 16.79
N LYS A 118 -15.38 -8.02 15.58
CA LYS A 118 -14.16 -7.71 14.83
C LYS A 118 -14.04 -6.22 14.50
N TRP A 119 -15.16 -5.54 14.22
CA TRP A 119 -15.18 -4.09 13.99
C TRP A 119 -14.77 -3.31 15.23
N LEU A 120 -15.37 -3.65 16.38
CA LEU A 120 -15.05 -3.03 17.66
C LEU A 120 -13.59 -3.26 18.06
N ALA A 121 -13.08 -4.49 17.86
CA ALA A 121 -11.69 -4.83 18.12
C ALA A 121 -10.69 -4.17 17.16
N ALA A 122 -11.13 -3.72 15.98
CA ALA A 122 -10.31 -3.00 15.03
C ALA A 122 -10.21 -1.50 15.34
N GLN A 123 -11.10 -0.93 16.16
CA GLN A 123 -11.08 0.51 16.44
C GLN A 123 -9.75 0.94 17.06
N GLY A 124 -9.19 2.04 16.54
CA GLY A 124 -7.90 2.58 16.99
C GLY A 124 -6.66 1.87 16.43
N ASP A 125 -6.83 0.84 15.59
CA ASP A 125 -5.75 0.10 14.94
C ASP A 125 -5.96 0.08 13.42
N GLU A 126 -5.19 0.90 12.70
CA GLU A 126 -5.35 1.10 11.26
C GLU A 126 -5.15 -0.19 10.44
N GLU A 127 -4.24 -1.06 10.87
CA GLU A 127 -3.97 -2.32 10.19
C GLU A 127 -5.15 -3.28 10.35
N LYS A 128 -5.73 -3.33 11.54
CA LYS A 128 -6.96 -4.10 11.79
C LYS A 128 -8.17 -3.49 11.09
N LEU A 129 -8.28 -2.16 10.99
CA LEU A 129 -9.33 -1.50 10.22
C LEU A 129 -9.23 -1.84 8.74
N GLN A 130 -8.02 -1.79 8.17
CA GLN A 130 -7.77 -2.20 6.80
C GLN A 130 -8.16 -3.66 6.56
N ALA A 131 -7.72 -4.56 7.44
CA ALA A 131 -8.08 -5.97 7.38
C ALA A 131 -9.60 -6.16 7.47
N TRP A 132 -10.28 -5.43 8.35
CA TRP A 132 -11.72 -5.50 8.52
C TRP A 132 -12.47 -5.08 7.27
N TRP A 133 -12.18 -3.89 6.72
CA TRP A 133 -12.84 -3.39 5.51
C TRP A 133 -12.62 -4.29 4.30
N ASN A 134 -11.37 -4.73 4.08
CA ASN A 134 -11.03 -5.56 2.93
C ASN A 134 -11.63 -6.97 3.05
N THR A 135 -11.56 -7.60 4.22
CA THR A 135 -11.92 -9.03 4.38
C THR A 135 -13.32 -9.27 4.91
N GLN A 136 -13.83 -8.40 5.78
CA GLN A 136 -15.20 -8.51 6.31
C GLN A 136 -16.19 -7.83 5.37
N MET A 137 -15.88 -6.63 4.89
CA MET A 137 -16.82 -5.88 4.06
C MET A 137 -16.60 -6.05 2.56
N GLY A 138 -15.45 -6.57 2.12
CA GLY A 138 -15.12 -6.66 0.70
C GLY A 138 -15.02 -5.28 0.05
N LEU A 139 -14.69 -4.24 0.82
CA LEU A 139 -14.52 -2.87 0.32
C LEU A 139 -13.04 -2.50 0.37
N PRO A 140 -12.54 -1.77 -0.65
CA PRO A 140 -11.19 -1.24 -0.58
C PRO A 140 -11.09 -0.24 0.57
N TYR A 141 -10.13 -0.45 1.46
CA TYR A 141 -9.83 0.49 2.51
C TYR A 141 -8.75 1.49 2.09
N ARG A 142 -8.98 2.77 2.36
CA ARG A 142 -7.95 3.80 2.31
C ARG A 142 -7.64 4.23 3.74
N ALA A 143 -6.42 3.95 4.17
CA ALA A 143 -5.98 4.33 5.49
C ALA A 143 -5.98 5.87 5.65
N HIS A 144 -6.48 6.35 6.78
CA HIS A 144 -6.49 7.76 7.20
C HIS A 144 -5.20 8.14 7.95
N THR A 145 -4.11 7.39 7.77
CA THR A 145 -2.87 7.62 8.49
C THR A 145 -2.02 8.72 7.84
N GLY A 146 -1.95 9.87 8.53
CA GLY A 146 -0.92 10.89 8.37
C GLY A 146 -1.20 11.94 7.30
N ARG A 147 -0.61 13.14 7.46
CA ARG A 147 -0.45 14.08 6.35
C ARG A 147 0.14 13.28 5.19
N ARG A 148 -0.58 13.21 4.08
CA ARG A 148 -0.13 12.41 2.94
C ARG A 148 1.08 13.11 2.32
N VAL A 149 2.22 12.43 2.28
CA VAL A 149 3.35 12.88 1.47
C VAL A 149 2.94 12.66 0.02
N GLN A 150 2.47 13.72 -0.64
CA GLN A 150 2.15 13.68 -2.05
C GLN A 150 3.46 13.66 -2.84
N ALA A 151 3.56 12.76 -3.82
CA ALA A 151 4.78 12.61 -4.61
C ALA A 151 5.11 13.92 -5.35
N GLU A 152 4.07 14.65 -5.77
CA GLU A 152 4.15 15.95 -6.41
C GLU A 152 4.74 17.02 -5.48
N VAL A 153 4.43 16.96 -4.18
CA VAL A 153 4.99 17.86 -3.17
C VAL A 153 6.47 17.57 -2.92
N LEU A 154 6.87 16.29 -2.92
CA LEU A 154 8.29 15.93 -2.88
C LEU A 154 9.01 16.32 -4.18
N ALA A 155 8.35 16.18 -5.34
CA ALA A 155 8.90 16.57 -6.64
C ALA A 155 9.24 18.06 -6.68
N ALA A 156 8.32 18.88 -6.19
CA ALA A 156 8.48 20.33 -6.14
C ALA A 156 9.62 20.77 -5.21
N ARG A 157 10.09 19.90 -4.30
CA ARG A 157 11.26 20.13 -3.43
C ARG A 157 12.59 19.78 -4.11
N GLY A 158 12.59 19.38 -5.37
CA GLY A 158 13.79 19.06 -6.11
C GLY A 158 14.76 20.25 -6.19
N GLU A 159 16.00 20.05 -5.75
CA GLU A 159 17.03 21.08 -5.68
C GLU A 159 18.15 20.81 -6.68
N MET A 160 18.59 21.83 -7.42
CA MET A 160 19.82 21.73 -8.20
C MET A 160 21.03 22.10 -7.34
N TRP A 161 22.04 21.24 -7.34
CA TRP A 161 23.27 21.44 -6.59
C TRP A 161 24.45 21.69 -7.53
N ALA A 162 25.40 22.53 -7.10
CA ALA A 162 26.56 22.92 -7.91
C ALA A 162 27.60 21.80 -8.06
N ALA A 163 27.55 20.76 -7.23
CA ALA A 163 28.46 19.63 -7.23
C ALA A 163 27.75 18.37 -6.73
N ALA A 164 28.41 17.22 -6.87
CA ALA A 164 27.88 15.93 -6.40
C ALA A 164 27.64 15.90 -4.88
N VAL A 165 28.43 16.65 -4.11
CA VAL A 165 28.23 16.85 -2.67
C VAL A 165 27.83 18.31 -2.41
N PRO A 166 26.60 18.59 -1.97
CA PRO A 166 26.16 19.95 -1.62
C PRO A 166 26.84 20.51 -0.37
N GLU A 167 26.75 21.82 -0.19
CA GLU A 167 27.14 22.47 1.07
C GLU A 167 26.25 21.99 2.23
N GLY A 168 26.83 21.82 3.42
CA GLY A 168 26.12 21.28 4.60
C GLY A 168 26.32 19.78 4.83
N VAL A 169 26.72 19.01 3.81
CA VAL A 169 27.10 17.60 3.98
C VAL A 169 28.42 17.48 4.73
N ALA A 170 28.42 16.67 5.79
CA ALA A 170 29.59 16.38 6.62
C ALA A 170 30.07 14.92 6.48
N VAL A 171 29.16 13.98 6.20
CA VAL A 171 29.46 12.54 6.09
C VAL A 171 28.65 11.94 4.94
N VAL A 172 29.22 10.98 4.21
CA VAL A 172 28.52 10.25 3.15
C VAL A 172 28.43 8.77 3.50
N THR A 173 27.25 8.16 3.32
CA THR A 173 26.99 6.73 3.55
C THR A 173 26.29 6.11 2.35
N VAL A 174 26.31 4.78 2.24
CA VAL A 174 25.58 4.05 1.18
C VAL A 174 24.67 2.99 1.75
N GLY A 175 23.42 2.98 1.31
CA GLY A 175 22.51 1.84 1.44
C GLY A 175 22.58 0.98 0.19
N VAL A 176 22.71 -0.34 0.35
CA VAL A 176 22.76 -1.29 -0.76
C VAL A 176 21.66 -2.32 -0.61
N ASP A 177 20.81 -2.43 -1.63
CA ASP A 177 19.76 -3.44 -1.73
C ASP A 177 20.14 -4.46 -2.81
N VAL A 178 20.23 -5.72 -2.41
CA VAL A 178 20.61 -6.83 -3.30
C VAL A 178 19.35 -7.52 -3.77
N GLN A 179 19.11 -7.43 -5.08
CA GLN A 179 18.02 -8.12 -5.77
C GLN A 179 18.60 -9.31 -6.57
N ASP A 180 17.73 -10.16 -7.13
CA ASP A 180 18.17 -11.39 -7.80
C ASP A 180 19.11 -11.12 -8.99
N TYR A 181 18.88 -10.05 -9.76
CA TYR A 181 19.63 -9.74 -10.99
C TYR A 181 20.25 -8.35 -11.00
N ARG A 182 20.24 -7.63 -9.87
CA ARG A 182 20.85 -6.30 -9.78
C ARG A 182 21.18 -5.93 -8.34
N VAL A 183 22.06 -4.94 -8.21
CA VAL A 183 22.43 -4.31 -6.95
C VAL A 183 22.11 -2.83 -7.05
N GLU A 184 21.26 -2.35 -6.14
CA GLU A 184 20.86 -0.94 -6.07
C GLU A 184 21.67 -0.26 -4.97
N LEU A 185 22.29 0.88 -5.27
CA LEU A 185 23.10 1.66 -4.34
C LEU A 185 22.52 3.07 -4.21
N GLU A 186 22.10 3.46 -3.01
CA GLU A 186 21.72 4.84 -2.71
C GLU A 186 22.80 5.51 -1.86
N VAL A 187 23.32 6.63 -2.36
CA VAL A 187 24.33 7.44 -1.70
C VAL A 187 23.64 8.59 -0.97
N VAL A 188 23.84 8.68 0.34
CA VAL A 188 23.21 9.69 1.19
C VAL A 188 24.29 10.51 1.90
N GLY A 189 24.24 11.83 1.70
CA GLY A 189 24.98 12.80 2.47
C GLY A 189 24.23 13.17 3.76
N TRP A 190 24.95 13.32 4.87
CA TRP A 190 24.41 13.68 6.17
C TRP A 190 25.08 14.95 6.69
N GLY A 191 24.25 15.87 7.16
CA GLY A 191 24.66 17.14 7.75
C GLY A 191 24.31 17.22 9.22
N ARG A 192 24.24 18.46 9.73
CA ARG A 192 23.93 18.72 11.13
C ARG A 192 22.50 18.30 11.46
N ASN A 193 22.29 17.75 12.65
CA ASN A 193 20.96 17.35 13.15
C ASN A 193 20.20 16.42 12.20
N GLU A 194 20.91 15.50 11.53
CA GLU A 194 20.34 14.47 10.64
C GLU A 194 19.60 15.01 9.42
N GLU A 195 19.87 16.26 9.01
CA GLU A 195 19.53 16.72 7.67
C GLU A 195 20.30 15.88 6.64
N SER A 196 19.63 15.48 5.54
CA SER A 196 20.19 14.51 4.60
C SER A 196 19.95 14.87 3.14
N TRP A 197 20.86 14.46 2.25
CA TRP A 197 20.81 14.69 0.81
C TRP A 197 20.92 13.35 0.07
N SER A 198 19.96 13.03 -0.80
CA SER A 198 20.07 11.88 -1.70
C SER A 198 21.00 12.25 -2.87
N LEU A 199 22.27 11.85 -2.81
CA LEU A 199 23.33 12.34 -3.69
C LEU A 199 23.38 11.62 -5.04
N ASP A 200 23.23 10.29 -5.02
CA ASP A 200 23.25 9.46 -6.21
C ASP A 200 22.46 8.17 -5.98
N TYR A 201 21.93 7.63 -7.08
CA TYR A 201 21.29 6.33 -7.11
C TYR A 201 21.83 5.54 -8.30
N HIS A 202 22.52 4.44 -8.02
CA HIS A 202 23.21 3.66 -9.02
C HIS A 202 22.72 2.22 -9.03
N ILE A 203 22.57 1.65 -10.22
CA ILE A 203 22.20 0.24 -10.42
C ILE A 203 23.38 -0.46 -11.10
N ILE A 204 23.82 -1.56 -10.49
CA ILE A 204 24.76 -2.50 -11.09
C ILE A 204 23.97 -3.75 -11.48
N GLU A 205 23.89 -4.03 -12.77
CA GLU A 205 23.25 -5.25 -13.28
C GLU A 205 24.12 -6.47 -13.01
N GLY A 206 23.50 -7.57 -12.59
CA GLY A 206 24.17 -8.84 -12.28
C GLY A 206 23.78 -9.41 -10.92
N GLU A 207 23.98 -10.72 -10.77
CA GLU A 207 23.78 -11.40 -9.50
C GLU A 207 24.90 -11.06 -8.52
N PHE A 208 24.58 -10.86 -7.24
CA PHE A 208 25.58 -10.51 -6.23
C PHE A 208 26.55 -11.66 -5.90
N SER A 209 26.19 -12.92 -6.21
CA SER A 209 27.08 -14.07 -6.11
C SER A 209 28.25 -14.01 -7.09
N ASP A 210 28.13 -13.26 -8.19
CA ASP A 210 29.19 -13.12 -9.18
C ASP A 210 30.32 -12.22 -8.67
N ALA A 211 31.56 -12.66 -8.90
CA ALA A 211 32.75 -11.94 -8.46
C ALA A 211 32.93 -10.60 -9.21
N GLY A 212 32.52 -10.55 -10.49
CA GLY A 212 32.51 -9.33 -11.29
C GLY A 212 31.56 -8.29 -10.71
N THR A 213 30.32 -8.67 -10.42
CA THR A 213 29.34 -7.80 -9.74
C THR A 213 29.89 -7.27 -8.41
N GLN A 214 30.46 -8.13 -7.56
CA GLN A 214 31.04 -7.72 -6.28
C GLN A 214 32.22 -6.75 -6.45
N ALA A 215 33.07 -6.94 -7.47
CA ALA A 215 34.16 -6.04 -7.76
C ALA A 215 33.67 -4.66 -8.20
N LEU A 216 32.60 -4.59 -9.01
CA LEU A 216 31.96 -3.34 -9.41
C LEU A 216 31.36 -2.60 -8.20
N VAL A 217 30.66 -3.32 -7.33
CA VAL A 217 30.12 -2.75 -6.07
C VAL A 217 31.25 -2.19 -5.20
N ASP A 218 32.32 -2.95 -5.00
CA ASP A 218 33.45 -2.52 -4.18
C ASP A 218 34.17 -1.30 -4.78
N ALA A 219 34.33 -1.27 -6.10
CA ALA A 219 34.91 -0.15 -6.83
C ALA A 219 34.03 1.10 -6.70
N TYR A 220 32.71 0.97 -6.82
CA TYR A 220 31.78 2.07 -6.60
C TYR A 220 31.89 2.63 -5.17
N LEU A 221 31.93 1.75 -4.15
CA LEU A 221 32.08 2.15 -2.75
C LEU A 221 33.44 2.77 -2.41
N LYS A 222 34.44 2.68 -3.31
CA LYS A 222 35.77 3.31 -3.18
C LYS A 222 35.84 4.68 -3.87
N ARG A 223 34.80 5.10 -4.59
CA ARG A 223 34.79 6.37 -5.29
C ARG A 223 34.92 7.56 -4.34
N SER A 224 35.63 8.57 -4.79
CA SER A 224 35.71 9.87 -4.13
C SER A 224 34.63 10.81 -4.69
N TRP A 225 33.91 11.43 -3.78
CA TRP A 225 32.84 12.39 -4.04
C TRP A 225 33.37 13.79 -3.77
N HIS A 226 32.98 14.79 -4.55
CA HIS A 226 33.54 16.12 -4.43
C HIS A 226 32.45 17.16 -4.22
N ARG A 227 32.73 18.09 -3.31
CA ARG A 227 31.95 19.32 -3.13
C ARG A 227 32.46 20.41 -4.07
N ALA A 228 31.69 21.48 -4.23
CA ALA A 228 32.00 22.60 -5.13
C ALA A 228 33.34 23.29 -4.80
N ASP A 229 33.78 23.25 -3.54
CA ASP A 229 35.09 23.76 -3.10
C ASP A 229 36.25 22.78 -3.35
N GLY A 230 35.99 21.64 -4.01
CA GLY A 230 36.97 20.61 -4.30
C GLY A 230 37.27 19.67 -3.13
N ARG A 231 36.61 19.84 -1.97
CA ARG A 231 36.81 18.95 -0.82
C ARG A 231 36.39 17.51 -1.17
N PRO A 232 37.28 16.51 -1.01
CA PRO A 232 36.93 15.12 -1.25
C PRO A 232 36.18 14.52 -0.06
N PHE A 233 35.24 13.63 -0.38
CA PHE A 233 34.48 12.81 0.54
C PHE A 233 34.60 11.35 0.09
N GLU A 234 34.76 10.46 1.06
CA GLU A 234 34.69 9.03 0.85
C GLU A 234 33.44 8.48 1.53
N ILE A 235 33.03 7.27 1.12
CA ILE A 235 31.96 6.55 1.81
C ILE A 235 32.44 6.16 3.20
N ALA A 236 31.87 6.80 4.23
CA ALA A 236 32.27 6.59 5.63
C ALA A 236 31.75 5.26 6.20
N ALA A 237 30.63 4.76 5.67
CA ALA A 237 30.03 3.48 6.00
C ALA A 237 29.04 3.04 4.93
N ALA A 238 28.84 1.73 4.79
CA ALA A 238 27.82 1.16 3.92
C ALA A 238 27.06 0.02 4.61
N CYS A 239 25.76 -0.09 4.35
CA CYS A 239 24.92 -1.17 4.83
C CYS A 239 24.35 -1.95 3.64
N ILE A 240 24.52 -3.27 3.63
CA ILE A 240 24.01 -4.16 2.58
C ILE A 240 22.91 -5.04 3.15
N ASP A 241 21.71 -5.01 2.57
CA ASP A 241 20.61 -5.87 2.99
C ASP A 241 20.92 -7.33 2.69
N SER A 242 20.94 -8.16 3.74
CA SER A 242 21.12 -9.60 3.63
C SER A 242 19.80 -10.37 3.65
N GLY A 243 18.65 -9.69 3.50
CA GLY A 243 17.31 -10.25 3.64
C GLY A 243 16.82 -11.18 2.51
N GLY A 244 17.66 -11.54 1.53
CA GLY A 244 17.26 -12.27 0.31
C GLY A 244 18.10 -13.51 -0.04
N HIS A 245 17.98 -13.96 -1.29
CA HIS A 245 18.57 -15.20 -1.81
C HIS A 245 20.11 -15.23 -1.81
N HIS A 246 20.78 -14.07 -1.72
CA HIS A 246 22.26 -13.95 -1.74
C HIS A 246 22.89 -13.75 -0.36
N THR A 247 22.22 -14.17 0.73
CA THR A 247 22.62 -13.91 2.13
C THR A 247 24.10 -14.24 2.42
N GLN A 248 24.57 -15.43 1.99
CA GLN A 248 25.93 -15.88 2.32
C GLN A 248 27.02 -15.06 1.59
N ALA A 249 26.80 -14.75 0.31
CA ALA A 249 27.72 -13.92 -0.48
C ALA A 249 27.85 -12.51 0.13
N VAL A 250 26.72 -11.91 0.54
CA VAL A 250 26.69 -10.60 1.24
C VAL A 250 27.50 -10.66 2.54
N TYR A 251 27.37 -11.74 3.31
CA TYR A 251 28.12 -11.91 4.55
C TYR A 251 29.63 -11.98 4.32
N GLU A 252 30.08 -12.77 3.35
CA GLU A 252 31.50 -12.91 3.02
C GLU A 252 32.08 -11.59 2.50
N PHE A 253 31.36 -10.91 1.60
CA PHE A 253 31.74 -9.61 1.07
C PHE A 253 31.96 -8.56 2.17
N CYS A 254 31.00 -8.45 3.10
CA CYS A 254 31.06 -7.50 4.21
C CYS A 254 32.08 -7.89 5.27
N LYS A 255 32.21 -9.19 5.59
CA LYS A 255 33.20 -9.69 6.56
C LYS A 255 34.63 -9.32 6.13
N ALA A 256 34.94 -9.45 4.84
CA ALA A 256 36.23 -9.04 4.28
C ALA A 256 36.48 -7.52 4.37
N ARG A 257 35.43 -6.71 4.58
CA ARG A 257 35.46 -5.24 4.48
C ARG A 257 35.01 -4.52 5.76
N ILE A 258 34.93 -5.23 6.89
CA ILE A 258 34.55 -4.65 8.19
C ILE A 258 35.41 -3.44 8.56
N GLY A 259 36.70 -3.43 8.19
CA GLY A 259 37.62 -2.31 8.47
C GLY A 259 37.20 -1.01 7.78
N ARG A 260 36.47 -1.09 6.65
CA ARG A 260 35.87 0.04 5.93
C ARG A 260 34.43 0.34 6.37
N ARG A 261 33.96 -0.26 7.47
CA ARG A 261 32.61 -0.05 8.02
C ARG A 261 31.50 -0.42 7.02
N ILE A 262 31.72 -1.54 6.31
CA ILE A 262 30.72 -2.15 5.43
C ILE A 262 30.08 -3.32 6.17
N TRP A 263 28.78 -3.24 6.40
CA TRP A 263 28.05 -4.19 7.24
C TRP A 263 26.88 -4.83 6.49
N ALA A 264 26.69 -6.13 6.68
CA ALA A 264 25.43 -6.75 6.36
C ALA A 264 24.39 -6.37 7.43
N ILE A 265 23.21 -5.97 6.99
CA ILE A 265 22.08 -5.64 7.84
C ILE A 265 20.93 -6.60 7.58
N LYS A 266 20.11 -6.81 8.60
CA LYS A 266 18.85 -7.54 8.46
C LYS A 266 17.76 -6.81 9.23
N GLY A 267 16.63 -6.57 8.59
CA GLY A 267 15.46 -6.04 9.28
C GLY A 267 14.94 -7.02 10.34
N GLU A 268 14.64 -6.51 11.53
CA GLU A 268 14.00 -7.30 12.56
C GLU A 268 12.60 -7.79 12.12
N SER A 269 12.30 -9.05 12.40
CA SER A 269 10.97 -9.64 12.26
C SER A 269 10.20 -9.56 13.58
N ALA A 270 9.97 -8.36 14.10
CA ALA A 270 9.29 -8.18 15.39
C ALA A 270 7.82 -8.65 15.26
N ARG A 271 7.42 -9.60 16.11
CA ARG A 271 6.01 -9.97 16.33
C ARG A 271 5.53 -9.27 17.59
N GLY A 272 4.44 -8.53 17.52
CA GLY A 272 3.77 -7.98 18.72
C GLY A 272 4.06 -6.52 19.08
N GLY A 273 4.52 -5.70 18.13
CA GLY A 273 4.60 -4.24 18.34
C GLY A 273 5.77 -3.75 19.20
N GLU A 274 6.69 -4.63 19.62
CA GLU A 274 7.98 -4.21 20.19
C GLU A 274 8.76 -3.36 19.17
N ARG A 275 9.30 -2.24 19.65
CA ARG A 275 10.00 -1.24 18.83
C ARG A 275 11.46 -1.17 19.27
N ASN A 276 12.30 -1.98 18.62
CA ASN A 276 13.74 -1.85 18.79
C ASN A 276 14.27 -0.58 18.11
N PRO A 277 15.37 -0.01 18.62
CA PRO A 277 16.00 1.17 18.01
C PRO A 277 16.44 0.85 16.58
N VAL A 278 16.52 1.90 15.75
CA VAL A 278 16.97 1.79 14.35
C VAL A 278 18.30 1.06 14.26
N TRP A 279 19.27 1.47 15.07
CA TRP A 279 20.56 0.82 15.20
C TRP A 279 20.73 0.21 16.60
N PRO A 280 21.31 -0.99 16.73
CA PRO A 280 21.52 -1.60 18.05
C PRO A 280 22.35 -0.71 18.98
N SER A 281 21.84 -0.48 20.19
CA SER A 281 22.53 0.27 21.24
C SER A 281 23.66 -0.54 21.91
N LYS A 282 23.56 -1.88 21.88
CA LYS A 282 24.54 -2.77 22.51
C LYS A 282 25.72 -3.01 21.57
N ARG A 283 26.92 -2.62 22.02
CA ARG A 283 28.17 -2.90 21.31
C ARG A 283 28.47 -4.41 21.27
N PRO A 284 28.85 -4.98 20.12
CA PRO A 284 29.25 -6.38 20.04
C PRO A 284 30.48 -6.69 20.92
N THR A 285 30.40 -7.76 21.72
CA THR A 285 31.50 -8.29 22.55
C THR A 285 32.56 -9.02 21.71
N SER A 286 33.78 -9.18 22.23
CA SER A 286 34.87 -9.93 21.55
C SER A 286 34.47 -11.35 21.15
N ARG A 287 33.67 -12.04 21.98
CA ARG A 287 33.13 -13.38 21.70
C ARG A 287 32.15 -13.38 20.53
N THR A 288 31.30 -12.36 20.44
CA THR A 288 30.36 -12.20 19.32
C THR A 288 31.02 -11.67 18.04
N LYS A 289 32.20 -11.04 18.12
CA LYS A 289 32.97 -10.63 16.91
C LYS A 289 33.56 -11.83 16.15
N LYS A 290 33.84 -12.95 16.83
CA LYS A 290 34.41 -14.17 16.21
C LYS A 290 33.45 -14.82 15.19
N THR A 291 32.14 -14.60 15.34
CA THR A 291 31.12 -15.07 14.40
C THR A 291 30.53 -13.86 13.70
N TYR A 292 30.80 -13.71 12.40
CA TYR A 292 30.16 -12.65 11.61
C TYR A 292 28.64 -12.82 11.66
N ARG A 293 27.94 -11.77 12.11
CA ARG A 293 26.47 -11.73 12.15
C ARG A 293 25.98 -10.42 11.57
N PRO A 294 24.87 -10.44 10.81
CA PRO A 294 24.27 -9.19 10.34
C PRO A 294 23.82 -8.33 11.52
N ILE A 295 23.84 -7.02 11.32
CA ILE A 295 23.31 -6.06 12.27
C ILE A 295 21.79 -6.04 12.13
N ILE A 296 21.09 -6.28 13.24
CA ILE A 296 19.63 -6.30 13.25
C ILE A 296 19.12 -4.87 13.41
N LEU A 297 18.28 -4.42 12.48
CA LEU A 297 17.72 -3.06 12.48
C LEU A 297 16.26 -3.05 12.93
N GLY A 298 15.90 -2.07 13.76
CA GLY A 298 14.51 -1.78 14.12
C GLY A 298 13.76 -1.13 12.97
N VAL A 299 13.19 -1.94 12.08
CA VAL A 299 12.56 -1.49 10.82
C VAL A 299 11.41 -0.52 11.07
N ASN A 300 10.57 -0.78 12.09
CA ASN A 300 9.41 0.07 12.39
C ASN A 300 9.82 1.46 12.87
N ALA A 301 10.83 1.53 13.76
CA ALA A 301 11.38 2.81 14.23
C ALA A 301 11.98 3.62 13.07
N ALA A 302 12.69 2.95 12.16
CA ALA A 302 13.30 3.59 10.99
C ALA A 302 12.24 4.15 10.03
N LYS A 303 11.21 3.35 9.73
CA LYS A 303 10.09 3.78 8.87
C LYS A 303 9.38 5.01 9.44
N ASP A 304 9.14 5.05 10.74
CA ASP A 304 8.43 6.16 11.37
C ASP A 304 9.27 7.44 11.39
N ALA A 305 10.58 7.32 11.66
CA ALA A 305 11.50 8.45 11.58
C ALA A 305 11.52 9.06 10.17
N ILE A 306 11.66 8.23 9.12
CA ILE A 306 11.62 8.73 7.74
C ILE A 306 10.28 9.36 7.40
N ARG A 307 9.15 8.73 7.76
CA ARG A 307 7.82 9.28 7.48
C ARG A 307 7.67 10.68 8.09
N GLN A 308 8.08 10.87 9.34
CA GLN A 308 8.03 12.17 10.00
C GLN A 308 8.92 13.21 9.29
N ARG A 309 10.11 12.81 8.84
CA ARG A 309 11.04 13.68 8.10
C ARG A 309 10.54 14.08 6.71
N LEU A 310 9.83 13.19 6.02
CA LEU A 310 9.23 13.49 4.72
C LEU A 310 8.12 14.55 4.80
N LEU A 311 7.48 14.70 5.97
CA LEU A 311 6.46 15.72 6.22
C LEU A 311 7.01 17.12 6.45
N LEU A 312 8.33 17.26 6.57
CA LEU A 312 8.97 18.55 6.72
C LEU A 312 8.95 19.28 5.38
N ASP A 313 8.48 20.52 5.42
CA ASP A 313 8.18 21.40 4.29
C ASP A 313 9.28 22.44 4.02
N ALA A 314 10.17 22.65 4.98
CA ALA A 314 11.31 23.54 4.87
C ALA A 314 12.56 22.95 5.56
N PRO A 315 13.77 23.34 5.13
CA PRO A 315 15.03 22.93 5.75
C PRO A 315 15.05 23.20 7.26
N LYS A 316 15.21 22.13 8.04
CA LYS A 316 15.24 22.10 9.50
C LYS A 316 15.79 20.73 9.95
N PRO A 317 16.08 20.52 11.25
CA PRO A 317 16.56 19.23 11.74
C PRO A 317 15.76 18.03 11.19
N GLY A 318 16.46 17.09 10.56
CA GLY A 318 15.87 15.91 9.92
C GLY A 318 15.28 16.14 8.52
N TYR A 319 15.40 17.33 7.92
CA TYR A 319 14.89 17.57 6.55
C TYR A 319 15.66 16.74 5.52
N MET A 320 14.96 16.31 4.48
CA MET A 320 15.50 15.47 3.42
C MET A 320 15.50 16.25 2.10
N HIS A 321 16.68 16.47 1.55
CA HIS A 321 16.91 17.14 0.27
C HIS A 321 16.99 16.11 -0.85
N PHE A 322 16.40 16.44 -1.99
CA PHE A 322 16.34 15.56 -3.16
C PHE A 322 16.79 16.34 -4.42
N PRO A 323 17.51 15.71 -5.34
CA PRO A 323 17.77 16.31 -6.64
C PRO A 323 16.49 16.25 -7.49
N PRO A 324 16.38 17.06 -8.56
CA PRO A 324 15.16 17.16 -9.35
C PRO A 324 14.81 15.84 -10.07
N THR A 325 15.81 15.00 -10.31
CA THR A 325 15.70 13.72 -11.00
C THR A 325 15.35 12.55 -10.08
N ALA A 326 15.63 12.64 -8.77
CA ALA A 326 15.39 11.55 -7.81
C ALA A 326 13.92 11.32 -7.52
N THR A 327 13.03 12.27 -7.82
CA THR A 327 11.59 12.08 -7.67
C THR A 327 11.07 10.91 -8.52
N SER A 328 11.73 10.61 -9.66
CA SER A 328 11.39 9.48 -10.52
C SER A 328 11.83 8.12 -9.98
N ALA A 329 12.79 8.08 -9.05
CA ALA A 329 13.22 6.87 -8.36
C ALA A 329 12.24 6.53 -7.23
N ILE A 330 11.84 7.53 -6.42
CA ILE A 330 10.85 7.40 -5.33
C ILE A 330 9.49 6.86 -5.84
N THR A 331 9.14 7.17 -7.09
CA THR A 331 7.87 6.76 -7.73
C THR A 331 7.91 5.40 -8.43
N ARG A 332 9.09 4.81 -8.72
CA ARG A 332 9.21 3.58 -9.53
C ARG A 332 9.03 2.25 -8.76
N SER A 333 9.03 2.23 -7.43
CA SER A 333 8.69 1.00 -6.67
C SER A 333 7.21 0.67 -6.61
N SER A 334 6.36 1.45 -7.25
CA SER A 334 4.91 1.44 -7.07
C SER A 334 4.17 0.23 -7.65
N ARG A 335 4.84 -0.90 -7.89
CA ARG A 335 4.18 -2.08 -8.46
C ARG A 335 3.45 -2.88 -7.38
N PRO A 336 2.26 -3.44 -7.68
CA PRO A 336 1.28 -3.79 -6.64
C PRO A 336 1.59 -5.07 -5.84
N ASN A 337 2.58 -5.89 -6.21
CA ASN A 337 2.77 -7.24 -5.67
C ASN A 337 4.23 -7.59 -5.37
N GLY A 338 4.89 -6.84 -4.48
CA GLY A 338 6.20 -7.22 -3.93
C GLY A 338 6.22 -6.92 -2.43
N SER A 339 6.54 -7.91 -1.61
CA SER A 339 6.75 -7.74 -0.17
C SER A 339 7.83 -6.67 0.07
N LEU A 340 7.49 -5.66 0.87
CA LEU A 340 8.46 -4.65 1.31
C LEU A 340 9.43 -5.29 2.32
N SER A 341 10.63 -5.65 1.87
CA SER A 341 11.74 -6.06 2.73
C SER A 341 12.16 -4.92 3.66
N GLY A 342 12.69 -5.26 4.84
CA GLY A 342 12.99 -4.34 5.93
C GLY A 342 14.11 -3.32 5.69
N SER A 343 14.71 -3.27 4.51
CA SER A 343 15.82 -2.37 4.14
C SER A 343 15.39 -1.02 3.56
N ARG A 344 14.15 -0.89 3.09
CA ARG A 344 13.60 0.35 2.51
C ARG A 344 13.31 1.46 3.53
N ALA A 345 13.80 1.32 4.76
CA ALA A 345 13.70 2.34 5.80
C ALA A 345 14.95 3.23 5.89
N ALA A 346 15.91 3.08 4.98
CA ALA A 346 16.99 4.05 4.76
C ALA A 346 16.88 4.76 3.39
N SER A 347 15.97 4.30 2.52
CA SER A 347 15.95 4.60 1.09
C SER A 347 14.52 4.55 0.57
N ALA A 348 14.00 5.72 0.23
CA ALA A 348 12.58 6.05 0.14
C ALA A 348 11.75 5.19 -0.83
N PHE A 349 10.46 4.95 -0.49
CA PHE A 349 9.42 4.63 -1.46
C PHE A 349 8.01 5.08 -1.02
N ALA A 350 7.34 5.80 -1.91
CA ALA A 350 5.93 6.18 -1.82
C ALA A 350 5.33 6.30 -3.23
N SER A 351 4.13 5.78 -3.41
CA SER A 351 3.38 5.95 -4.65
C SER A 351 1.91 5.57 -4.50
N GLY A 352 1.04 6.46 -4.98
CA GLY A 352 -0.27 6.13 -5.51
C GLY A 352 -0.46 7.01 -6.74
N ASN A 353 -0.93 6.43 -7.84
CA ASN A 353 -1.18 7.19 -9.07
C ASN A 353 -2.61 7.76 -9.09
N CYS A 354 -2.70 8.92 -9.74
CA CYS A 354 -3.84 9.81 -9.86
C CYS A 354 -4.58 9.57 -11.19
N HIS A 355 -5.92 9.70 -11.18
CA HIS A 355 -6.64 10.37 -12.27
C HIS A 355 -7.82 11.18 -11.68
N ARG A 356 -7.82 12.45 -12.06
CA ARG A 356 -8.88 13.50 -12.08
C ARG A 356 -10.27 12.97 -12.50
N ASP A 357 -11.43 13.55 -12.18
CA ASP A 357 -11.87 14.87 -11.69
C ASP A 357 -13.21 14.70 -10.93
N GLY A 358 -13.59 15.66 -10.08
CA GLY A 358 -15.00 16.00 -9.84
C GLY A 358 -15.51 16.01 -8.39
N LEU A 359 -15.79 17.22 -7.91
CA LEU A 359 -16.71 17.61 -6.83
C LEU A 359 -16.32 17.34 -5.36
N THR A 360 -15.85 18.43 -4.77
CA THR A 360 -15.90 18.78 -3.35
C THR A 360 -17.29 18.65 -2.73
N LYS A 361 -17.43 17.84 -1.67
CA LYS A 361 -18.37 18.13 -0.57
C LYS A 361 -17.73 17.80 0.79
N ARG A 362 -17.73 18.81 1.67
CA ARG A 362 -17.41 18.70 3.10
C ARG A 362 -18.44 17.78 3.75
N LEU A 363 -18.01 16.89 4.63
CA LEU A 363 -18.89 16.26 5.63
C LEU A 363 -18.22 16.31 7.00
N THR A 364 -18.86 17.09 7.86
CA THR A 364 -18.67 17.15 9.31
C THR A 364 -19.12 15.85 9.97
N ALA A 365 -18.54 15.57 11.13
CA ALA A 365 -18.82 14.42 11.97
C ALA A 365 -20.33 14.26 12.28
N GLY A 366 -20.83 13.03 12.12
CA GLY A 366 -22.15 12.61 12.61
C GLY A 366 -23.10 12.10 11.55
N SER A 367 -22.91 10.88 11.04
CA SER A 367 -24.02 9.96 10.68
C SER A 367 -23.49 8.56 10.34
N MET A 368 -24.17 7.54 10.89
CA MET A 368 -24.02 6.14 10.50
C MET A 368 -24.19 6.00 8.99
N HIS A 369 -23.24 5.37 8.31
CA HIS A 369 -23.35 5.07 6.89
C HIS A 369 -23.91 3.66 6.73
N THR A 370 -25.12 3.63 6.17
CA THR A 370 -25.93 2.48 5.75
C THR A 370 -25.18 1.66 4.68
N VAL A 371 -25.32 0.35 4.75
CA VAL A 371 -24.71 -0.60 3.80
C VAL A 371 -25.77 -0.93 2.76
N HIS A 372 -25.70 -0.29 1.60
CA HIS A 372 -26.63 -0.53 0.50
C HIS A 372 -26.64 -2.02 0.09
N CYS A 373 -27.78 -2.66 0.36
CA CYS A 373 -28.13 -3.96 -0.19
C CYS A 373 -29.25 -3.73 -1.21
N ALA A 374 -28.91 -3.61 -2.49
CA ALA A 374 -29.89 -3.67 -3.57
C ALA A 374 -30.29 -5.14 -3.76
N GLY A 375 -31.25 -5.59 -2.95
CA GLY A 375 -31.84 -6.92 -2.99
C GLY A 375 -33.34 -6.81 -2.74
N CYS A 376 -34.11 -7.17 -3.76
CA CYS A 376 -35.58 -7.12 -3.80
C CYS A 376 -36.22 -7.62 -2.49
N CYS A 377 -36.94 -6.72 -1.80
CA CYS A 377 -37.61 -6.95 -0.52
C CYS A 377 -39.09 -7.30 -0.74
N SER A 378 -39.39 -8.31 -1.55
CA SER A 378 -40.79 -8.71 -1.83
C SER A 378 -41.29 -9.90 -1.00
N SER A 379 -40.42 -10.75 -0.46
CA SER A 379 -40.86 -11.96 0.26
C SER A 379 -40.91 -11.85 1.79
N ALA A 380 -40.42 -10.75 2.38
CA ALA A 380 -40.41 -10.53 3.83
C ALA A 380 -41.48 -9.52 4.32
N CYS A 381 -42.30 -8.99 3.40
CA CYS A 381 -43.31 -7.97 3.68
C CYS A 381 -44.76 -8.48 3.60
N ASN A 382 -44.99 -9.79 3.66
CA ASN A 382 -46.32 -10.38 3.89
C ASN A 382 -46.44 -11.00 5.27
#